data_AF-A0A5R9GCL4-F1
#
_entry.id   AF-A0A5R9GCL4-F1
#
_cell.length_a   1.000
_cell.length_b   1.000
_cell.length_c   1.000
_cell.angle_alpha   90.00
_cell.angle_beta   90.00
_cell.angle_gamma   90.00
#
_symmetry.space_group_name_H-M   'P 1'
#
loop_
_entity.id
_entity.type
_entity.pdbx_description
1 polymer ?
#
loop_
_entity_poly.entity_id
_entity_poly.type
_entity_poly.pdbx_seq_one_letter_code
_entity_poly.pdbx_strand_id
1 'polypeptide(L)'
;MFALGNAVGVLEAKIVWKDAFTVVGEKIRFDPSRGMPPSGNDIAKLWPRFNERVPEIGHVVGGAYGLCVFDADGVPGAPFDYIAGVGVSRADRVPEGMTAHTVSGGLYCVVTRQGVIDELGATFDYFWKEWLPNSGYVYGGGVEYEYYDERYRGNDDPASVMDIWFPIRPAKEAPLENRVASVFIHVTDLRRAADWYSRLLGLPVLEERLNGGPVYWFDLGDTGLVLDSDAYHRQDPSWRESMMPRIMFPAKDIDEAYRYVKERGTPFFEPERHGTMAYFNFADPEGNAQMVCWTAAAEAAPASASGGPIRPRIGGAFVDVKDMRATARWYAELLGVPFDESQAGSTIYSMPVTRGAALLLDGNRHANGESFTEICYFETDDFEAALAYAREQGFEPAGEPARFPDLSEFALLDPDGNRIVIAHMKGTGTEESA
;
A
#
# COMPACT_ATOMS: atom_id res chain seq x y z
N MET A 1 -18.36 5.77 14.06
CA MET A 1 -18.19 7.19 14.42
C MET A 1 -18.45 7.32 15.93
N PHE A 2 -17.41 7.23 16.76
CA PHE A 2 -17.54 7.48 18.20
C PHE A 2 -17.31 8.97 18.43
N ALA A 3 -18.33 9.69 18.88
CA ALA A 3 -18.20 11.08 19.30
C ALA A 3 -17.62 11.10 20.73
N LEU A 4 -16.29 11.14 20.84
CA LEU A 4 -15.59 11.50 22.06
C LEU A 4 -15.70 13.03 22.23
N GLY A 5 -15.82 13.51 23.47
CA GLY A 5 -16.02 14.93 23.78
C GLY A 5 -14.98 15.82 23.08
N ASN A 6 -15.43 16.93 22.50
CA ASN A 6 -14.53 17.85 21.79
C ASN A 6 -13.54 18.49 22.78
N ALA A 7 -12.33 17.95 22.85
CA ALA A 7 -11.19 18.68 23.41
C ALA A 7 -11.06 20.03 22.68
N VAL A 8 -10.71 21.08 23.42
CA VAL A 8 -10.68 22.45 22.89
C VAL A 8 -9.80 22.51 21.63
N GLY A 9 -10.36 23.01 20.53
CA GLY A 9 -9.68 23.16 19.25
C GLY A 9 -9.53 21.89 18.42
N VAL A 10 -9.88 20.69 18.91
CA VAL A 10 -9.91 19.47 18.09
C VAL A 10 -11.18 19.45 17.24
N LEU A 11 -11.03 19.39 15.92
CA LEU A 11 -12.14 19.32 14.97
C LEU A 11 -12.55 17.87 14.70
N GLU A 12 -11.57 17.00 14.46
CA GLU A 12 -11.79 15.58 14.21
C GLU A 12 -10.54 14.75 14.53
N ALA A 13 -10.77 13.45 14.73
CA ALA A 13 -9.72 12.44 14.76
C ALA A 13 -10.11 11.28 13.84
N LYS A 14 -9.25 10.94 12.87
CA LYS A 14 -9.51 9.90 11.87
C LYS A 14 -8.31 8.98 11.70
N ILE A 15 -8.59 7.73 11.35
CA ILE A 15 -7.55 6.74 11.03
C ILE A 15 -7.28 6.82 9.53
N VAL A 16 -6.02 7.02 9.17
CA VAL A 16 -5.59 7.20 7.79
C VAL A 16 -4.42 6.28 7.52
N TRP A 17 -4.45 5.60 6.38
CA TRP A 17 -3.24 4.98 5.84
C TRP A 17 -2.47 6.03 5.05
N LYS A 18 -1.16 6.13 5.28
CA LYS A 18 -0.27 6.99 4.51
C LYS A 18 0.90 6.21 3.97
N ASP A 19 1.19 6.37 2.69
CA ASP A 19 2.38 5.79 2.08
C ASP A 19 3.66 6.48 2.57
N ALA A 20 4.79 5.79 2.40
CA ALA A 20 6.08 6.35 2.75
C ALA A 20 6.34 7.63 1.93
N PHE A 21 6.93 8.64 2.56
CA PHE A 21 7.23 9.91 1.92
C PHE A 21 8.56 10.46 2.43
N THR A 22 9.17 11.35 1.64
CA THR A 22 10.45 11.96 1.98
C THR A 22 10.28 13.45 2.27
N VAL A 23 10.90 13.90 3.35
CA VAL A 23 10.95 15.29 3.78
C VAL A 23 12.39 15.78 3.71
N VAL A 24 12.61 16.95 3.13
CA VAL A 24 13.90 17.65 3.18
C VAL A 24 13.76 18.87 4.08
N GLY A 25 14.67 19.02 5.04
CA GLY A 25 14.53 20.06 6.06
C GLY A 25 15.77 20.28 6.92
N GLU A 26 15.68 21.29 7.77
CA GLU A 26 16.70 21.57 8.80
C GLU A 26 16.38 20.83 10.09
N LYS A 27 17.43 20.27 10.71
CA LYS A 27 17.31 19.44 11.90
C LYS A 27 17.89 20.12 13.14
N ILE A 28 17.17 20.02 14.26
CA ILE A 28 17.67 20.36 15.59
C ILE A 28 17.40 19.21 16.57
N ARG A 29 18.18 19.13 17.65
CA ARG A 29 17.81 18.29 18.80
C ARG A 29 16.93 19.13 19.73
N PHE A 30 15.73 18.66 20.02
CA PHE A 30 14.77 19.35 20.88
C PHE A 30 14.56 18.60 22.20
N ASP A 31 14.44 19.36 23.30
CA ASP A 31 14.15 18.84 24.64
C ASP A 31 12.86 19.48 25.15
N PRO A 32 11.75 18.71 25.26
CA PRO A 32 10.45 19.23 25.66
C PRO A 32 10.37 19.62 27.15
N SER A 33 11.37 19.29 27.98
CA SER A 33 11.35 19.55 29.43
C SER A 33 11.45 21.02 29.85
N ARG A 34 11.58 21.96 28.90
CA ARG A 34 11.88 23.38 29.18
C ARG A 34 10.70 24.28 29.57
N GLY A 35 9.46 23.76 29.66
CA GLY A 35 8.30 24.51 30.13
C GLY A 35 7.98 25.78 29.32
N MET A 36 8.49 25.86 28.09
CA MET A 36 8.38 27.02 27.21
C MET A 36 7.24 26.76 26.21
N PRO A 37 6.36 27.73 25.94
CA PRO A 37 5.29 27.56 24.96
C PRO A 37 5.86 27.25 23.56
N PRO A 38 5.11 26.50 22.72
CA PRO A 38 5.49 26.20 21.34
C PRO A 38 6.00 27.41 20.55
N SER A 39 5.33 28.56 20.62
CA SER A 39 5.68 29.80 19.92
C SER A 39 7.02 30.44 20.34
N GLY A 40 7.52 30.12 21.52
CA GLY A 40 8.73 30.72 22.09
C GLY A 40 9.97 29.81 22.04
N ASN A 41 9.80 28.55 21.65
CA ASN A 41 10.84 27.55 21.80
C ASN A 41 11.84 27.53 20.63
N ASP A 42 12.82 26.61 20.68
CA ASP A 42 13.85 26.52 19.65
C ASP A 42 13.31 25.99 18.31
N ILE A 43 12.17 25.29 18.30
CA ILE A 43 11.44 24.90 17.08
C ILE A 43 10.82 26.14 16.42
N ALA A 44 10.16 27.02 17.17
CA ALA A 44 9.61 28.26 16.61
C ALA A 44 10.68 29.17 15.97
N LYS A 45 11.91 29.15 16.50
CA LYS A 45 13.05 29.88 15.91
C LYS A 45 13.61 29.22 14.66
N LEU A 46 13.44 27.90 14.52
CA LEU A 46 13.91 27.13 13.36
C LEU A 46 13.10 27.48 12.10
N TRP A 47 11.79 27.59 12.23
CA TRP A 47 10.87 27.76 11.09
C TRP A 47 11.17 28.99 10.21
N PRO A 48 11.34 30.22 10.73
CA PRO A 48 11.68 31.38 9.90
C PRO A 48 12.98 31.18 9.11
N ARG A 49 14.00 30.59 9.75
CA ARG A 49 15.30 30.30 9.10
C ARG A 49 15.15 29.26 7.99
N PHE A 50 14.39 28.19 8.25
CA PHE A 50 14.12 27.17 7.25
C PHE A 50 13.31 27.73 6.06
N ASN A 51 12.28 28.54 6.33
CA ASN A 51 11.40 29.11 5.31
C ASN A 51 12.16 29.97 4.30
N GLU A 52 13.19 30.71 4.72
CA GLU A 52 14.06 31.48 3.80
C GLU A 52 14.83 30.59 2.82
N ARG A 53 15.03 29.31 3.16
CA ARG A 53 15.84 28.35 2.40
C ARG A 53 15.03 27.32 1.62
N VAL A 54 13.70 27.29 1.75
CA VAL A 54 12.81 26.43 0.95
C VAL A 54 13.09 26.54 -0.56
N PRO A 55 13.38 27.72 -1.15
CA PRO A 55 13.72 27.83 -2.58
C PRO A 55 14.99 27.08 -3.02
N GLU A 56 15.85 26.63 -2.09
CA GLU A 56 17.02 25.78 -2.39
C GLU A 56 16.64 24.31 -2.68
N ILE A 57 15.43 23.89 -2.30
CA ILE A 57 14.97 22.50 -2.37
C ILE A 57 14.26 22.24 -3.69
N GLY A 58 14.73 21.25 -4.45
CA GLY A 58 14.06 20.80 -5.68
C GLY A 58 12.92 19.82 -5.40
N HIS A 59 12.02 19.65 -6.37
CA HIS A 59 10.98 18.60 -6.35
C HIS A 59 10.02 18.66 -5.16
N VAL A 60 9.76 19.86 -4.64
CA VAL A 60 8.84 20.09 -3.52
C VAL A 60 7.41 19.68 -3.90
N VAL A 61 6.75 18.94 -3.02
CA VAL A 61 5.36 18.49 -3.13
C VAL A 61 4.64 18.59 -1.79
N GLY A 62 3.34 18.92 -1.82
CA GLY A 62 2.51 19.03 -0.63
C GLY A 62 2.85 20.24 0.25
N GLY A 63 2.59 20.10 1.55
CA GLY A 63 2.79 21.15 2.56
C GLY A 63 4.11 21.05 3.34
N ALA A 64 4.15 21.77 4.46
CA ALA A 64 5.27 21.77 5.40
C ALA A 64 5.07 20.72 6.50
N TYR A 65 6.19 20.14 6.95
CA TYR A 65 6.24 19.06 7.92
C TYR A 65 7.12 19.45 9.12
N GLY A 66 6.60 19.25 10.33
CA GLY A 66 7.36 19.26 11.57
C GLY A 66 7.54 17.83 12.07
N LEU A 67 8.65 17.18 11.72
CA LEU A 67 8.88 15.77 12.10
C LEU A 67 9.48 15.67 13.50
N CYS A 68 8.85 14.90 14.38
CA CYS A 68 9.34 14.50 15.69
C CYS A 68 9.91 13.08 15.59
N VAL A 69 11.24 12.97 15.45
CA VAL A 69 11.95 11.70 15.30
C VAL A 69 12.54 11.29 16.64
N PHE A 70 11.89 10.32 17.30
CA PHE A 70 12.32 9.79 18.57
C PHE A 70 13.45 8.76 18.43
N ASP A 71 14.30 8.67 19.45
CA ASP A 71 15.24 7.55 19.57
C ASP A 71 14.46 6.23 19.77
N ALA A 72 15.06 5.08 19.46
CA ALA A 72 14.37 3.78 19.48
C ALA A 72 13.70 3.44 20.82
N ASP A 73 14.30 3.87 21.94
CA ASP A 73 13.78 3.68 23.30
C ASP A 73 13.09 4.95 23.86
N GLY A 74 12.79 5.91 22.99
CA GLY A 74 12.16 7.17 23.33
C GLY A 74 10.73 6.97 23.86
N VAL A 75 10.43 7.61 24.98
CA VAL A 75 9.08 7.70 25.54
C VAL A 75 8.51 9.09 25.34
N PRO A 76 7.17 9.29 25.40
CA PRO A 76 6.58 10.63 25.36
C PRO A 76 7.26 11.58 26.35
N GLY A 77 7.71 12.74 25.86
CA GLY A 77 8.47 13.72 26.64
C GLY A 77 9.99 13.51 26.70
N ALA A 78 10.53 12.47 26.04
CA ALA A 78 11.97 12.36 25.82
C ALA A 78 12.46 13.39 24.78
N PRO A 79 13.75 13.78 24.82
CA PRO A 79 14.34 14.56 23.74
C PRO A 79 14.28 13.83 22.40
N PHE A 80 14.07 14.56 21.32
CA PHE A 80 13.92 14.02 19.97
C PHE A 80 14.61 14.92 18.93
N ASP A 81 14.88 14.36 17.76
CA ASP A 81 15.31 15.15 16.61
C ASP A 81 14.07 15.78 15.96
N TYR A 82 14.02 17.11 15.89
CA TYR A 82 12.98 17.83 15.17
C TYR A 82 13.48 18.26 13.80
N ILE A 83 12.69 18.01 12.75
CA ILE A 83 12.97 18.45 11.38
C ILE A 83 11.85 19.37 10.91
N ALA A 84 12.17 20.65 10.69
CA ALA A 84 11.30 21.55 9.92
C ALA A 84 11.62 21.35 8.44
N GLY A 85 10.64 20.90 7.65
CA GLY A 85 10.89 20.45 6.30
C GLY A 85 9.70 20.60 5.35
N VAL A 86 9.93 20.31 4.08
CA VAL A 86 8.89 20.18 3.04
C VAL A 86 8.95 18.79 2.42
N GLY A 87 7.80 18.30 1.96
CA GLY A 87 7.73 17.04 1.21
C GLY A 87 8.44 17.17 -0.13
N VAL A 88 9.11 16.11 -0.58
CA VAL A 88 9.73 16.05 -1.92
C VAL A 88 9.36 14.75 -2.63
N SER A 89 9.15 14.80 -3.94
CA SER A 89 8.91 13.59 -4.75
C SER A 89 10.19 12.78 -4.99
N ARG A 90 11.36 13.43 -4.90
CA ARG A 90 12.69 12.80 -4.90
C ARG A 90 13.73 13.71 -4.25
N ALA A 91 14.72 13.11 -3.61
CA ALA A 91 15.77 13.82 -2.86
C ALA A 91 17.15 13.70 -3.54
N ASP A 92 17.23 14.06 -4.82
CA ASP A 92 18.47 13.90 -5.62
C ASP A 92 19.64 14.75 -5.11
N ARG A 93 19.33 15.96 -4.61
CA ARG A 93 20.30 16.91 -4.06
C ARG A 93 19.74 17.56 -2.81
N VAL A 94 20.37 17.28 -1.67
CA VAL A 94 20.04 17.90 -0.37
C VAL A 94 20.96 19.12 -0.15
N PRO A 95 20.42 20.32 0.13
CA PRO A 95 21.23 21.50 0.42
C PRO A 95 22.13 21.33 1.65
N GLU A 96 23.25 22.06 1.69
CA GLU A 96 24.17 22.01 2.83
C GLU A 96 23.48 22.45 4.13
N GLY A 97 23.68 21.71 5.21
CA GLY A 97 23.03 21.95 6.51
C GLY A 97 21.59 21.42 6.63
N MET A 98 21.03 20.80 5.57
CA MET A 98 19.75 20.11 5.61
C MET A 98 19.93 18.58 5.62
N THR A 99 18.85 17.86 5.93
CA THR A 99 18.75 16.41 5.85
C THR A 99 17.56 16.00 5.00
N ALA A 100 17.68 14.89 4.27
CA ALA A 100 16.53 14.15 3.78
C ALA A 100 16.15 13.08 4.82
N HIS A 101 14.88 12.95 5.11
CA HIS A 101 14.34 11.93 6.02
C HIS A 101 13.15 11.24 5.37
N THR A 102 13.21 9.92 5.25
CA THR A 102 12.09 9.12 4.74
C THR A 102 11.26 8.64 5.93
N VAL A 103 10.01 9.09 5.97
CA VAL A 103 9.01 8.61 6.93
C VAL A 103 8.40 7.33 6.36
N SER A 104 8.47 6.24 7.14
CA SER A 104 7.84 4.97 6.76
C SER A 104 6.33 5.12 6.64
N GLY A 105 5.74 4.46 5.64
CA GLY A 105 4.29 4.40 5.50
C GLY A 105 3.64 3.53 6.58
N GLY A 106 2.32 3.68 6.74
CA GLY A 106 1.54 2.88 7.66
C GLY A 106 0.26 3.57 8.14
N LEU A 107 -0.26 3.09 9.26
CA LEU A 107 -1.47 3.62 9.89
C LEU A 107 -1.16 4.78 10.82
N TYR A 108 -1.95 5.83 10.69
CA TYR A 108 -1.88 7.02 11.53
C TYR A 108 -3.25 7.37 12.11
N CYS A 109 -3.26 7.88 13.33
CA CYS A 109 -4.34 8.74 13.80
C CYS A 109 -4.00 10.17 13.41
N VAL A 110 -4.87 10.81 12.64
CA VAL A 110 -4.75 12.21 12.26
C VAL A 110 -5.72 13.01 13.12
N VAL A 111 -5.18 13.87 13.96
CA VAL A 111 -5.97 14.81 14.76
C VAL A 111 -5.91 16.17 14.08
N THR A 112 -7.03 16.58 13.47
CA THR A 112 -7.18 17.89 12.85
C THR A 112 -7.57 18.89 13.94
N ARG A 113 -6.78 19.95 14.11
CA ARG A 113 -7.07 21.00 15.09
C ARG A 113 -7.20 22.38 14.45
N GLN A 114 -8.01 23.22 15.05
CA GLN A 114 -8.09 24.66 14.79
C GLN A 114 -7.70 25.43 16.06
N GLY A 115 -6.78 26.39 15.92
CA GLY A 115 -6.37 27.28 17.01
C GLY A 115 -4.91 27.71 16.89
N VAL A 116 -4.47 28.49 17.88
CA VAL A 116 -3.10 29.01 17.94
C VAL A 116 -2.08 27.90 18.23
N ILE A 117 -0.81 28.11 17.89
CA ILE A 117 0.23 27.08 18.04
C ILE A 117 0.50 26.71 19.51
N ASP A 118 0.30 27.64 20.44
CA ASP A 118 0.58 27.41 21.86
C ASP A 118 -0.38 26.42 22.54
N GLU A 119 -1.50 26.15 21.88
CA GLU A 119 -2.49 25.16 22.31
C GLU A 119 -2.17 23.75 21.76
N LEU A 120 -1.09 23.58 20.99
CA LEU A 120 -0.72 22.29 20.40
C LEU A 120 -0.58 21.17 21.44
N GLY A 121 -0.08 21.50 22.64
CA GLY A 121 0.02 20.55 23.75
C GLY A 121 -1.33 19.91 24.15
N ALA A 122 -2.45 20.63 23.98
CA ALA A 122 -3.78 20.09 24.25
C ALA A 122 -4.17 18.98 23.25
N THR A 123 -3.66 19.05 22.01
CA THR A 123 -3.90 18.03 20.99
C THR A 123 -3.10 16.75 21.27
N PHE A 124 -1.87 16.88 21.73
CA PHE A 124 -1.09 15.73 22.22
C PHE A 124 -1.76 15.09 23.44
N ASP A 125 -2.23 15.89 24.39
CA ASP A 125 -2.97 15.41 25.57
C ASP A 125 -4.25 14.65 25.17
N TYR A 126 -5.03 15.20 24.23
CA TYR A 126 -6.21 14.53 23.69
C TYR A 126 -5.84 13.16 23.09
N PHE A 127 -4.82 13.08 22.22
CA PHE A 127 -4.43 11.81 21.62
C PHE A 127 -4.02 10.78 22.68
N TRP A 128 -3.09 11.15 23.57
CA TRP A 128 -2.48 10.22 24.52
C TRP A 128 -3.39 9.83 25.68
N LYS A 129 -4.20 10.77 26.20
CA LYS A 129 -5.01 10.56 27.41
C LYS A 129 -6.45 10.18 27.11
N GLU A 130 -6.97 10.54 25.94
CA GLU A 130 -8.38 10.34 25.61
C GLU A 130 -8.59 9.42 24.41
N TRP A 131 -8.01 9.74 23.25
CA TRP A 131 -8.28 8.98 22.02
C TRP A 131 -7.63 7.60 22.05
N LEU A 132 -6.32 7.51 22.23
CA LEU A 132 -5.56 6.26 22.12
C LEU A 132 -6.07 5.18 23.10
N PRO A 133 -6.29 5.46 24.41
CA PRO A 133 -6.79 4.46 25.35
C PRO A 133 -8.16 3.89 25.00
N ASN A 134 -8.98 4.61 24.23
CA ASN A 134 -10.34 4.23 23.87
C ASN A 134 -10.49 3.81 22.39
N SER A 135 -9.39 3.72 21.64
CA SER A 135 -9.43 3.58 20.17
C SER A 135 -9.47 2.13 19.65
N GLY A 136 -9.00 1.16 20.45
CA GLY A 136 -8.69 -0.20 19.94
C GLY A 136 -7.35 -0.29 19.19
N TYR A 137 -6.56 0.78 19.21
CA TYR A 137 -5.21 0.85 18.65
C TYR A 137 -4.17 1.03 19.76
N VAL A 138 -2.93 0.71 19.44
CA VAL A 138 -1.77 1.03 20.25
C VAL A 138 -0.83 1.93 19.45
N TYR A 139 0.05 2.64 20.16
CA TYR A 139 1.06 3.47 19.51
C TYR A 139 1.97 2.63 18.62
N GLY A 140 2.16 3.08 17.38
CA GLY A 140 2.93 2.38 16.35
C GLY A 140 4.44 2.54 16.51
N GLY A 141 4.89 3.57 17.22
CA GLY A 141 6.29 3.99 17.21
C GLY A 141 6.69 4.66 15.90
N GLY A 142 7.87 5.26 15.87
CA GLY A 142 8.40 5.96 14.69
C GLY A 142 8.21 7.47 14.76
N VAL A 143 7.88 8.08 13.62
CA VAL A 143 7.83 9.54 13.46
C VAL A 143 6.41 10.05 13.70
N GLU A 144 6.26 10.88 14.73
CA GLU A 144 5.11 11.78 14.87
C GLU A 144 5.38 13.04 14.05
N TYR A 145 4.34 13.66 13.50
CA TYR A 145 4.56 14.92 12.81
C TYR A 145 3.37 15.86 12.76
N GLU A 146 3.69 17.14 12.72
CA GLU A 146 2.78 18.21 12.35
C GLU A 146 2.78 18.35 10.82
N TYR A 147 1.61 18.55 10.24
CA TYR A 147 1.43 18.88 8.83
C TYR A 147 0.67 20.20 8.68
N TYR A 148 1.26 21.10 7.88
CA TYR A 148 0.74 22.43 7.61
C TYR A 148 0.51 22.61 6.11
N ASP A 149 -0.73 22.84 5.73
CA ASP A 149 -1.15 23.15 4.36
C ASP A 149 -1.72 24.57 4.28
N GLU A 150 -2.44 24.89 3.20
CA GLU A 150 -3.02 26.22 2.96
C GLU A 150 -4.05 26.66 4.03
N ARG A 151 -4.54 25.75 4.87
CA ARG A 151 -5.45 26.07 5.97
C ARG A 151 -4.72 26.70 7.17
N TYR A 152 -3.39 26.60 7.23
CA TYR A 152 -2.59 27.20 8.30
C TYR A 152 -2.31 28.69 8.03
N ARG A 153 -2.72 29.57 8.95
CA ARG A 153 -2.67 31.04 8.78
C ARG A 153 -1.61 31.72 9.63
N GLY A 154 -0.85 30.96 10.42
CA GLY A 154 0.21 31.44 11.31
C GLY A 154 -0.02 31.08 12.78
N ASN A 155 1.01 31.30 13.59
CA ASN A 155 1.09 30.86 14.99
C ASN A 155 -0.01 31.45 15.89
N ASP A 156 -0.38 32.71 15.67
CA ASP A 156 -1.27 33.47 16.55
C ASP A 156 -2.71 33.62 16.01
N ASP A 157 -3.01 33.05 14.83
CA ASP A 157 -4.35 33.10 14.25
C ASP A 157 -5.22 31.96 14.81
N PRO A 158 -6.31 32.25 15.55
CA PRO A 158 -7.22 31.22 16.06
C PRO A 158 -8.00 30.48 14.95
N ALA A 159 -7.96 30.94 13.71
CA ALA A 159 -8.50 30.25 12.55
C ALA A 159 -7.48 29.35 11.83
N SER A 160 -6.22 29.30 12.28
CA SER A 160 -5.23 28.35 11.75
C SER A 160 -5.65 26.91 11.99
N VAL A 161 -5.62 26.10 10.94
CA VAL A 161 -5.84 24.66 11.00
C VAL A 161 -4.54 23.93 10.71
N MET A 162 -4.29 22.84 11.43
CA MET A 162 -3.15 21.96 11.24
C MET A 162 -3.52 20.52 11.60
N ASP A 163 -2.80 19.56 11.03
CA ASP A 163 -3.01 18.15 11.29
C ASP A 163 -1.82 17.58 12.07
N ILE A 164 -2.10 16.81 13.12
CA ILE A 164 -1.06 16.11 13.90
C ILE A 164 -1.22 14.62 13.65
N TRP A 165 -0.16 13.99 13.19
CA TRP A 165 -0.13 12.60 12.76
C TRP A 165 0.61 11.74 13.77
N PHE A 166 -0.12 10.82 14.39
CA PHE A 166 0.41 9.87 15.34
C PHE A 166 0.45 8.47 14.74
N PRO A 167 1.62 7.81 14.67
CA PRO A 167 1.68 6.45 14.16
C PRO A 167 0.93 5.50 15.11
N ILE A 168 0.07 4.67 14.56
CA ILE A 168 -0.72 3.70 15.31
C ILE A 168 -0.64 2.32 14.65
N ARG A 169 -1.00 1.30 15.40
CA ARG A 169 -1.24 -0.05 14.89
C ARG A 169 -2.42 -0.68 15.62
N PRO A 170 -3.17 -1.60 15.00
CA PRO A 170 -4.25 -2.30 15.68
C PRO A 170 -3.73 -2.94 16.97
N ALA A 171 -4.49 -2.84 18.07
CA ALA A 171 -4.11 -3.49 19.33
C ALA A 171 -4.10 -5.02 19.20
N LYS A 172 -4.92 -5.55 18.29
CA LYS A 172 -4.94 -6.95 17.86
C LYS A 172 -4.72 -7.00 16.36
N GLU A 173 -3.62 -7.62 15.93
CA GLU A 173 -3.32 -7.83 14.51
C GLU A 173 -4.34 -8.80 13.88
N ALA A 174 -4.69 -8.55 12.62
CA ALA A 174 -5.37 -9.56 11.81
C ALA A 174 -4.44 -10.78 11.63
N PRO A 175 -4.96 -12.02 11.66
CA PRO A 175 -4.13 -13.20 11.41
C PRO A 175 -3.58 -13.29 9.98
N LEU A 176 -4.16 -12.50 9.06
CA LEU A 176 -3.68 -12.32 7.69
C LEU A 176 -2.75 -11.11 7.66
N GLU A 177 -1.61 -11.26 7.00
CA GLU A 177 -0.74 -10.13 6.69
C GLU A 177 -1.41 -9.22 5.66
N ASN A 178 -1.35 -7.90 5.89
CA ASN A 178 -1.85 -6.91 4.94
C ASN A 178 -0.91 -6.74 3.73
N ARG A 179 -0.91 -7.75 2.85
CA ARG A 179 -0.26 -7.71 1.52
C ARG A 179 -0.79 -8.83 0.62
N VAL A 180 -0.67 -8.65 -0.69
CA VAL A 180 -0.85 -9.72 -1.67
C VAL A 180 0.47 -10.51 -1.76
N ALA A 181 0.47 -11.76 -1.28
CA ALA A 181 1.64 -12.63 -1.31
C ALA A 181 1.93 -13.15 -2.72
N SER A 182 0.88 -13.56 -3.43
CA SER A 182 0.95 -14.07 -4.79
C SER A 182 -0.32 -13.75 -5.57
N VAL A 183 -0.17 -13.56 -6.88
CA VAL A 183 -1.28 -13.56 -7.84
C VAL A 183 -1.31 -14.90 -8.57
N PHE A 184 -2.51 -15.45 -8.78
CA PHE A 184 -2.70 -16.69 -9.53
C PHE A 184 -3.14 -16.42 -10.96
N ILE A 185 -2.49 -17.09 -11.92
CA ILE A 185 -2.93 -17.22 -13.29
C ILE A 185 -3.28 -18.69 -13.53
N HIS A 186 -4.53 -18.95 -13.90
CA HIS A 186 -4.99 -20.30 -14.19
C HIS A 186 -4.74 -20.63 -15.66
N VAL A 187 -4.03 -21.74 -15.91
CA VAL A 187 -3.52 -22.12 -17.24
C VAL A 187 -3.84 -23.57 -17.56
N THR A 188 -3.80 -23.94 -18.84
CA THR A 188 -4.02 -25.34 -19.26
C THR A 188 -2.72 -26.12 -19.47
N ASP A 189 -1.60 -25.43 -19.71
CA ASP A 189 -0.27 -26.03 -19.92
C ASP A 189 0.81 -25.20 -19.22
N LEU A 190 1.37 -25.75 -18.13
CA LEU A 190 2.37 -25.06 -17.31
C LEU A 190 3.65 -24.73 -18.05
N ARG A 191 4.15 -25.62 -18.93
CA ARG A 191 5.39 -25.34 -19.66
C ARG A 191 5.15 -24.20 -20.64
N ARG A 192 4.07 -24.28 -21.42
CA ARG A 192 3.72 -23.25 -22.39
C ARG A 192 3.53 -21.89 -21.71
N ALA A 193 2.86 -21.86 -20.56
CA ALA A 193 2.67 -20.64 -19.79
C ALA A 193 4.00 -20.15 -19.18
N ALA A 194 4.79 -21.02 -18.55
CA ALA A 194 6.10 -20.66 -17.99
C ALA A 194 7.02 -20.07 -19.06
N ASP A 195 7.08 -20.66 -20.26
CA ASP A 195 7.83 -20.13 -21.41
C ASP A 195 7.31 -18.75 -21.84
N TRP A 196 5.98 -18.55 -21.84
CA TRP A 196 5.36 -17.27 -22.20
C TRP A 196 5.72 -16.15 -21.20
N TYR A 197 5.51 -16.37 -19.91
CA TYR A 197 5.80 -15.39 -18.86
C TYR A 197 7.30 -15.15 -18.70
N SER A 198 8.13 -16.19 -18.87
CA SER A 198 9.60 -16.06 -18.85
C SER A 198 10.10 -15.16 -19.97
N ARG A 199 9.57 -15.28 -21.20
CA ARG A 199 9.89 -14.37 -22.31
C ARG A 199 9.41 -12.95 -22.05
N LEU A 200 8.20 -12.79 -21.52
CA LEU A 200 7.65 -11.47 -21.20
C LEU A 200 8.51 -10.72 -20.17
N LEU A 201 8.94 -11.40 -19.12
CA LEU A 201 9.68 -10.80 -18.01
C LEU A 201 11.21 -10.85 -18.19
N GLY A 202 11.69 -11.49 -19.26
CA GLY A 202 13.12 -11.70 -19.50
C GLY A 202 13.79 -12.55 -18.41
N LEU A 203 13.08 -13.56 -17.92
CA LEU A 203 13.51 -14.49 -16.87
C LEU A 203 13.81 -15.88 -17.46
N PRO A 204 14.69 -16.69 -16.83
CA PRO A 204 14.86 -18.08 -17.24
C PRO A 204 13.68 -18.94 -16.79
N VAL A 205 13.37 -19.96 -17.58
CA VAL A 205 12.49 -21.06 -17.16
C VAL A 205 13.27 -21.96 -16.21
N LEU A 206 12.71 -22.18 -15.01
CA LEU A 206 13.30 -23.03 -13.98
C LEU A 206 12.75 -24.45 -14.12
N GLU A 207 13.52 -25.31 -14.78
CA GLU A 207 13.14 -26.69 -15.10
C GLU A 207 12.78 -27.52 -13.86
N GLU A 208 13.42 -27.25 -12.72
CA GLU A 208 13.12 -27.90 -11.44
C GLU A 208 11.70 -27.62 -10.90
N ARG A 209 11.06 -26.53 -11.36
CA ARG A 209 9.66 -26.20 -11.03
C ARG A 209 8.67 -26.89 -11.97
N LEU A 210 9.11 -27.40 -13.12
CA LEU A 210 8.31 -28.20 -14.05
C LEU A 210 8.40 -29.70 -13.73
N ASN A 211 8.18 -30.04 -12.46
CA ASN A 211 8.42 -31.36 -11.89
C ASN A 211 7.21 -32.32 -11.92
N GLY A 212 6.18 -32.00 -12.71
CA GLY A 212 4.93 -32.76 -12.76
C GLY A 212 3.88 -32.38 -11.70
N GLY A 213 4.21 -31.40 -10.85
CA GLY A 213 3.23 -30.70 -10.00
C GLY A 213 2.24 -29.85 -10.81
N PRO A 214 1.16 -29.37 -10.18
CA PRO A 214 0.12 -28.58 -10.84
C PRO A 214 0.46 -27.09 -10.89
N VAL A 215 1.59 -26.66 -10.32
CA VAL A 215 1.95 -25.25 -10.20
C VAL A 215 3.37 -24.96 -10.67
N TYR A 216 3.57 -23.77 -11.24
CA TYR A 216 4.87 -23.14 -11.49
C TYR A 216 4.82 -21.73 -10.91
N TRP A 217 5.86 -21.27 -10.21
CA TRP A 217 5.85 -19.93 -9.61
C TRP A 217 7.05 -19.09 -10.05
N PHE A 218 6.89 -17.78 -10.03
CA PHE A 218 7.95 -16.78 -10.19
C PHE A 218 8.12 -15.96 -8.91
N ASP A 219 9.38 -15.74 -8.53
CA ASP A 219 9.73 -14.90 -7.39
C ASP A 219 9.96 -13.47 -7.89
N LEU A 220 8.98 -12.60 -7.66
CA LEU A 220 8.90 -11.24 -8.20
C LEU A 220 9.02 -10.18 -7.08
N GLY A 221 9.77 -10.51 -6.02
CA GLY A 221 9.94 -9.66 -4.83
C GLY A 221 8.86 -9.91 -3.78
N ASP A 222 8.15 -8.85 -3.36
CA ASP A 222 7.16 -8.91 -2.27
C ASP A 222 5.85 -9.63 -2.65
N THR A 223 5.57 -9.76 -3.94
CA THR A 223 4.39 -10.44 -4.49
C THR A 223 4.82 -11.39 -5.61
N GLY A 224 4.61 -12.68 -5.44
CA GLY A 224 4.91 -13.70 -6.45
C GLY A 224 3.84 -13.83 -7.53
N LEU A 225 4.16 -14.59 -8.57
CA LEU A 225 3.19 -15.05 -9.58
C LEU A 225 3.12 -16.57 -9.51
N VAL A 226 1.93 -17.14 -9.39
CA VAL A 226 1.70 -18.59 -9.43
C VAL A 226 0.88 -18.91 -10.69
N LEU A 227 1.47 -19.69 -11.58
CA LEU A 227 0.75 -20.35 -12.66
C LEU A 227 0.20 -21.66 -12.10
N ASP A 228 -1.11 -21.83 -12.12
CA ASP A 228 -1.78 -23.03 -11.62
C ASP A 228 -2.56 -23.70 -12.74
N SER A 229 -2.34 -25.00 -12.95
CA SER A 229 -3.08 -25.77 -13.93
C SER A 229 -4.32 -26.44 -13.35
N ASP A 230 -4.55 -26.33 -12.04
CA ASP A 230 -5.57 -27.01 -11.24
C ASP A 230 -5.64 -28.52 -11.50
N ALA A 231 -4.58 -29.14 -12.02
CA ALA A 231 -4.68 -30.49 -12.58
C ALA A 231 -5.04 -31.54 -11.52
N TYR A 232 -4.66 -31.30 -10.27
CA TYR A 232 -5.01 -32.16 -9.14
C TYR A 232 -6.44 -31.86 -8.65
N HIS A 233 -6.80 -30.59 -8.50
CA HIS A 233 -8.13 -30.18 -8.07
C HIS A 233 -9.25 -30.60 -9.03
N ARG A 234 -9.01 -30.54 -10.34
CA ARG A 234 -9.99 -30.96 -11.36
C ARG A 234 -10.32 -32.46 -11.30
N GLN A 235 -9.57 -33.26 -10.54
CA GLN A 235 -9.87 -34.68 -10.29
C GLN A 235 -10.84 -34.87 -9.11
N ASP A 236 -11.02 -33.85 -8.26
CA ASP A 236 -11.96 -33.86 -7.14
C ASP A 236 -13.38 -33.50 -7.62
N PRO A 237 -14.39 -34.39 -7.48
CA PRO A 237 -15.77 -34.10 -7.88
C PRO A 237 -16.44 -32.96 -7.10
N SER A 238 -15.91 -32.59 -5.94
CA SER A 238 -16.42 -31.49 -5.12
C SER A 238 -15.88 -30.12 -5.57
N TRP A 239 -14.78 -30.11 -6.33
CA TRP A 239 -14.14 -28.90 -6.82
C TRP A 239 -14.94 -28.23 -7.93
N ARG A 240 -14.82 -26.89 -8.00
CA ARG A 240 -15.50 -26.05 -9.00
C ARG A 240 -14.56 -24.91 -9.38
N GLU A 241 -14.65 -24.45 -10.62
CA GLU A 241 -13.84 -23.30 -11.09
C GLU A 241 -14.03 -22.04 -10.23
N SER A 242 -15.19 -21.86 -9.61
CA SER A 242 -15.42 -20.76 -8.67
C SER A 242 -14.54 -20.81 -7.41
N MET A 243 -13.78 -21.89 -7.19
CA MET A 243 -12.84 -22.04 -6.07
C MET A 243 -11.40 -21.70 -6.46
N MET A 244 -11.14 -21.37 -7.73
CA MET A 244 -9.83 -20.97 -8.25
C MET A 244 -9.41 -19.63 -7.63
N PRO A 245 -8.38 -19.61 -6.77
CA PRO A 245 -7.98 -18.40 -6.07
C PRO A 245 -7.45 -17.36 -7.06
N ARG A 246 -7.71 -16.07 -6.82
CA ARG A 246 -7.11 -14.98 -7.62
C ARG A 246 -5.84 -14.46 -6.97
N ILE A 247 -5.88 -14.26 -5.65
CA ILE A 247 -4.75 -13.80 -4.86
C ILE A 247 -4.55 -14.62 -3.59
N MET A 248 -3.34 -14.58 -3.07
CA MET A 248 -2.93 -15.21 -1.82
C MET A 248 -2.68 -14.16 -0.73
N PHE A 249 -3.30 -14.31 0.43
CA PHE A 249 -2.92 -13.61 1.65
C PHE A 249 -2.01 -14.49 2.51
N PRO A 250 -0.88 -13.97 3.02
CA PRO A 250 -0.05 -14.72 3.96
C PRO A 250 -0.71 -14.77 5.33
N ALA A 251 -0.53 -15.88 6.04
CA ALA A 251 -0.89 -16.02 7.45
C ALA A 251 0.30 -16.52 8.27
N LYS A 252 0.43 -16.01 9.50
CA LYS A 252 1.42 -16.48 10.49
C LYS A 252 1.00 -17.80 11.14
N ASP A 253 -0.31 -18.03 11.22
CA ASP A 253 -0.93 -19.25 11.74
C ASP A 253 -2.19 -19.55 10.93
N ILE A 254 -2.23 -20.72 10.29
CA ILE A 254 -3.32 -21.08 9.39
C ILE A 254 -4.64 -21.36 10.13
N ASP A 255 -4.58 -21.86 11.37
CA ASP A 255 -5.78 -22.20 12.16
C ASP A 255 -6.41 -20.96 12.76
N GLU A 256 -5.59 -19.98 13.15
CA GLU A 256 -6.06 -18.66 13.54
C GLU A 256 -6.69 -17.93 12.35
N ALA A 257 -6.02 -17.94 11.19
CA ALA A 257 -6.55 -17.34 9.98
C ALA A 257 -7.86 -17.97 9.53
N TYR A 258 -7.98 -19.31 9.57
CA TYR A 258 -9.21 -20.00 9.21
C TYR A 258 -10.39 -19.60 10.11
N ARG A 259 -10.19 -19.56 11.43
CA ARG A 259 -11.22 -19.10 12.37
C ARG A 259 -11.63 -17.66 12.11
N TYR A 260 -10.65 -16.80 11.83
CA TYR A 260 -10.88 -15.39 11.55
C TYR A 260 -11.67 -15.17 10.25
N VAL A 261 -11.35 -15.92 9.19
CA VAL A 261 -12.08 -15.86 7.91
C VAL A 261 -13.48 -16.44 8.06
N LYS A 262 -13.71 -17.51 8.84
CA LYS A 262 -15.05 -18.06 9.05
C LYS A 262 -16.08 -17.08 9.62
N GLU A 263 -15.63 -16.07 10.34
CA GLU A 263 -16.51 -15.02 10.89
C GLU A 263 -16.84 -13.92 9.88
N ARG A 264 -16.12 -13.84 8.76
CA ARG A 264 -16.15 -12.70 7.82
C ARG A 264 -16.43 -13.10 6.38
N GLY A 265 -15.83 -14.17 5.89
CA GLY A 265 -16.01 -14.73 4.55
C GLY A 265 -16.56 -16.15 4.58
N THR A 266 -16.53 -16.81 3.42
CA THR A 266 -17.02 -18.19 3.29
C THR A 266 -15.91 -19.11 2.82
N PRO A 267 -15.23 -19.85 3.71
CA PRO A 267 -14.26 -20.86 3.30
C PRO A 267 -14.91 -21.96 2.45
N PHE A 268 -14.21 -22.39 1.40
CA PHE A 268 -14.64 -23.52 0.57
C PHE A 268 -14.32 -24.87 1.21
N PHE A 269 -13.20 -24.95 1.95
CA PHE A 269 -12.72 -26.15 2.62
C PHE A 269 -11.89 -25.81 3.86
N GLU A 270 -11.68 -26.82 4.72
CA GLU A 270 -10.78 -26.70 5.89
C GLU A 270 -9.31 -26.68 5.45
N PRO A 271 -8.37 -26.10 6.25
CA PRO A 271 -6.96 -26.00 5.85
C PRO A 271 -6.32 -27.33 5.43
N GLU A 272 -5.87 -27.38 4.18
CA GLU A 272 -5.05 -28.46 3.64
C GLU A 272 -3.59 -28.26 4.07
N ARG A 273 -2.89 -29.36 4.35
CA ARG A 273 -1.55 -29.32 4.95
C ARG A 273 -0.58 -30.18 4.16
N HIS A 274 0.48 -29.55 3.66
CA HIS A 274 1.49 -30.16 2.81
C HIS A 274 2.89 -29.86 3.36
N GLY A 275 3.32 -30.61 4.37
CA GLY A 275 4.65 -30.48 4.96
C GLY A 275 4.89 -29.09 5.55
N THR A 276 5.67 -28.27 4.85
CA THR A 276 6.05 -26.89 5.25
C THR A 276 5.07 -25.81 4.80
N MET A 277 3.89 -26.20 4.31
CA MET A 277 2.86 -25.27 3.84
C MET A 277 1.47 -25.73 4.30
N ALA A 278 0.57 -24.79 4.55
CA ALA A 278 -0.84 -25.04 4.74
C ALA A 278 -1.67 -23.91 4.13
N TYR A 279 -2.80 -24.24 3.50
CA TYR A 279 -3.65 -23.24 2.86
C TYR A 279 -5.13 -23.61 2.90
N PHE A 280 -5.98 -22.62 2.69
CA PHE A 280 -7.39 -22.82 2.33
C PHE A 280 -7.87 -21.70 1.41
N ASN A 281 -8.91 -21.99 0.62
CA ASN A 281 -9.57 -20.98 -0.21
C ASN A 281 -10.89 -20.54 0.42
N PHE A 282 -11.28 -19.29 0.16
CA PHE A 282 -12.55 -18.73 0.61
C PHE A 282 -13.12 -17.76 -0.42
N ALA A 283 -14.43 -17.58 -0.40
CA ALA A 283 -15.13 -16.58 -1.19
C ALA A 283 -15.18 -15.23 -0.45
N ASP A 284 -14.91 -14.16 -1.19
CA ASP A 284 -15.30 -12.80 -0.81
C ASP A 284 -16.82 -12.56 -1.02
N PRO A 285 -17.36 -11.38 -0.67
CA PRO A 285 -18.80 -11.09 -0.81
C PRO A 285 -19.34 -11.18 -2.25
N GLU A 286 -18.47 -11.04 -3.25
CA GLU A 286 -18.81 -11.11 -4.68
C GLU A 286 -18.68 -12.55 -5.23
N GLY A 287 -18.18 -13.47 -4.41
CA GLY A 287 -17.93 -14.86 -4.79
C GLY A 287 -16.56 -15.09 -5.44
N ASN A 288 -15.67 -14.10 -5.45
CA ASN A 288 -14.30 -14.33 -5.90
C ASN A 288 -13.56 -15.19 -4.88
N ALA A 289 -12.90 -16.24 -5.36
CA ALA A 289 -12.07 -17.07 -4.52
C ALA A 289 -10.71 -16.40 -4.25
N GLN A 290 -10.30 -16.41 -2.99
CA GLN A 290 -8.98 -16.02 -2.52
C GLN A 290 -8.37 -17.14 -1.69
N MET A 291 -7.05 -17.17 -1.60
CA MET A 291 -6.31 -18.14 -0.80
C MET A 291 -5.72 -17.47 0.44
N VAL A 292 -5.73 -18.17 1.58
CA VAL A 292 -4.84 -17.88 2.70
C VAL A 292 -3.79 -18.97 2.78
N CYS A 293 -2.52 -18.60 2.94
CA CYS A 293 -1.41 -19.55 3.01
C CYS A 293 -0.48 -19.25 4.17
N TRP A 294 -0.10 -20.29 4.90
CA TRP A 294 0.99 -20.32 5.86
C TRP A 294 2.15 -21.14 5.31
N THR A 295 3.38 -20.68 5.52
CA THR A 295 4.60 -21.43 5.18
C THR A 295 5.58 -21.43 6.35
N ALA A 296 6.31 -22.54 6.53
CA ALA A 296 7.26 -22.70 7.63
C ALA A 296 8.56 -21.90 7.45
N ALA A 297 8.85 -21.44 6.22
CA ALA A 297 10.02 -20.65 5.88
C ALA A 297 9.66 -19.62 4.81
N ALA A 298 9.22 -18.43 5.23
CA ALA A 298 9.07 -17.29 4.34
C ALA A 298 10.44 -16.63 4.14
N GLU A 299 11.34 -17.27 3.41
CA GLU A 299 12.47 -16.54 2.85
C GLU A 299 11.98 -15.82 1.60
N ALA A 300 12.00 -14.48 1.63
CA ALA A 300 11.84 -13.69 0.42
C ALA A 300 13.02 -14.05 -0.50
N ALA A 301 12.75 -14.85 -1.54
CA ALA A 301 13.73 -15.06 -2.58
C ALA A 301 14.01 -13.70 -3.25
N PRO A 302 15.29 -13.32 -3.45
CA PRO A 302 15.59 -12.07 -4.11
C PRO A 302 14.94 -12.06 -5.49
N ALA A 303 14.34 -10.92 -5.86
CA ALA A 303 13.79 -10.74 -7.18
C ALA A 303 14.85 -11.10 -8.23
N SER A 304 14.49 -11.96 -9.17
CA SER A 304 15.41 -12.37 -10.23
C SER A 304 15.73 -11.15 -11.11
N ALA A 305 17.01 -10.91 -11.39
CA ALA A 305 17.42 -9.82 -12.28
C ALA A 305 16.85 -10.05 -13.68
N SER A 306 16.06 -9.10 -14.20
CA SER A 306 15.52 -9.15 -15.56
C SER A 306 16.50 -8.57 -16.57
N GLY A 307 16.45 -9.11 -17.79
CA GLY A 307 17.16 -8.54 -18.94
C GLY A 307 16.34 -7.52 -19.75
N GLY A 308 15.04 -7.35 -19.47
CA GLY A 308 14.11 -6.57 -20.28
C GLY A 308 13.55 -5.30 -19.62
N PRO A 309 12.87 -4.42 -20.39
CA PRO A 309 12.25 -3.18 -19.92
C PRO A 309 10.95 -3.38 -19.12
N ILE A 310 10.37 -4.58 -19.15
CA ILE A 310 9.24 -4.96 -18.29
C ILE A 310 9.83 -5.53 -17.00
N ARG A 311 9.52 -4.93 -15.86
CA ARG A 311 10.08 -5.34 -14.58
C ARG A 311 9.43 -6.64 -14.10
N PRO A 312 10.20 -7.55 -13.47
CA PRO A 312 9.69 -8.75 -12.84
C PRO A 312 9.07 -8.38 -11.48
N ARG A 313 8.06 -7.50 -11.52
CA ARG A 313 7.35 -6.94 -10.37
C ARG A 313 5.90 -6.66 -10.76
N ILE A 314 4.98 -7.18 -9.96
CA ILE A 314 3.55 -6.90 -10.07
C ILE A 314 3.27 -5.61 -9.30
N GLY A 315 2.72 -4.60 -9.97
CA GLY A 315 2.36 -3.34 -9.32
C GLY A 315 0.96 -3.36 -8.71
N GLY A 316 0.04 -4.15 -9.28
CA GLY A 316 -1.31 -4.33 -8.75
C GLY A 316 -1.99 -5.61 -9.21
N ALA A 317 -2.85 -6.14 -8.36
CA ALA A 317 -3.69 -7.31 -8.61
C ALA A 317 -5.17 -6.93 -8.51
N PHE A 318 -5.95 -7.33 -9.50
CA PHE A 318 -7.34 -6.92 -9.63
C PHE A 318 -8.32 -7.99 -9.10
N VAL A 319 -9.37 -7.53 -8.44
CA VAL A 319 -10.51 -8.34 -8.02
C VAL A 319 -11.78 -7.70 -8.56
N ASP A 320 -12.51 -8.42 -9.40
CA ASP A 320 -13.77 -7.95 -9.97
C ASP A 320 -14.82 -7.69 -8.87
N VAL A 321 -15.44 -6.51 -8.87
CA VAL A 321 -16.44 -6.10 -7.88
C VAL A 321 -17.65 -5.46 -8.55
N LYS A 322 -18.85 -5.71 -8.03
CA LYS A 322 -20.08 -5.05 -8.48
C LYS A 322 -20.53 -4.00 -7.46
N ASP A 323 -20.49 -4.34 -6.18
CA ASP A 323 -20.72 -3.43 -5.06
C ASP A 323 -19.39 -2.99 -4.45
N MET A 324 -18.83 -1.92 -5.01
CA MET A 324 -17.52 -1.37 -4.61
C MET A 324 -17.48 -1.06 -3.11
N ARG A 325 -18.51 -0.37 -2.62
CA ARG A 325 -18.56 0.13 -1.25
C ARG A 325 -18.64 -1.00 -0.23
N ALA A 326 -19.53 -1.97 -0.45
CA ALA A 326 -19.68 -3.10 0.46
C ALA A 326 -18.42 -3.97 0.48
N THR A 327 -17.86 -4.25 -0.70
CA THR A 327 -16.69 -5.13 -0.85
C THR A 327 -15.42 -4.46 -0.32
N ALA A 328 -15.19 -3.18 -0.60
CA ALA A 328 -14.05 -2.43 -0.04
C ALA A 328 -14.10 -2.37 1.49
N ARG A 329 -15.28 -2.15 2.09
CA ARG A 329 -15.45 -2.19 3.54
C ARG A 329 -15.14 -3.58 4.11
N TRP A 330 -15.58 -4.63 3.42
CA TRP A 330 -15.32 -6.00 3.82
C TRP A 330 -13.83 -6.35 3.79
N TYR A 331 -13.11 -6.02 2.71
CA TYR A 331 -11.66 -6.22 2.65
C TYR A 331 -10.92 -5.35 3.66
N ALA A 332 -11.38 -4.13 3.94
CA ALA A 332 -10.81 -3.28 4.97
C ALA A 332 -10.89 -3.92 6.36
N GLU A 333 -12.04 -4.51 6.69
CA GLU A 333 -12.24 -5.28 7.92
C GLU A 333 -11.39 -6.55 7.97
N LEU A 334 -11.26 -7.28 6.86
CA LEU A 334 -10.44 -8.49 6.74
C LEU A 334 -8.94 -8.20 6.97
N LEU A 335 -8.45 -7.09 6.41
CA LEU A 335 -7.03 -6.73 6.44
C LEU A 335 -6.65 -5.81 7.60
N GLY A 336 -7.64 -5.35 8.38
CA GLY A 336 -7.41 -4.44 9.49
C GLY A 336 -6.92 -3.06 9.06
N VAL A 337 -7.40 -2.56 7.92
CA VAL A 337 -7.07 -1.23 7.38
C VAL A 337 -8.29 -0.31 7.39
N PRO A 338 -8.12 1.02 7.38
CA PRO A 338 -9.24 1.94 7.28
C PRO A 338 -9.93 1.80 5.91
N PHE A 339 -11.26 1.88 5.95
CA PHE A 339 -12.07 2.04 4.76
C PHE A 339 -12.13 3.53 4.37
N ASP A 340 -11.76 3.83 3.13
CA ASP A 340 -11.77 5.18 2.56
C ASP A 340 -13.06 5.40 1.75
N GLU A 341 -14.03 6.01 2.41
CA GLU A 341 -15.34 6.36 1.85
C GLU A 341 -15.21 7.24 0.58
N SER A 342 -14.13 8.03 0.42
CA SER A 342 -13.96 8.93 -0.72
C SER A 342 -13.65 8.19 -2.03
N GLN A 343 -13.00 7.03 -1.96
CA GLN A 343 -12.68 6.19 -3.13
C GLN A 343 -13.85 5.29 -3.54
N ALA A 344 -14.80 5.03 -2.64
CA ALA A 344 -15.89 4.07 -2.86
C ALA A 344 -16.90 4.49 -3.95
N GLY A 345 -16.78 5.70 -4.51
CA GLY A 345 -17.56 6.15 -5.67
C GLY A 345 -16.89 5.94 -7.02
N SER A 346 -15.62 5.52 -7.04
CA SER A 346 -14.84 5.28 -8.25
C SER A 346 -15.04 3.86 -8.81
N THR A 347 -14.65 3.62 -10.06
CA THR A 347 -14.65 2.27 -10.65
C THR A 347 -13.45 1.43 -10.21
N ILE A 348 -12.37 2.05 -9.71
CA ILE A 348 -11.25 1.38 -9.05
C ILE A 348 -11.14 1.86 -7.61
N TYR A 349 -10.95 0.93 -6.68
CA TYR A 349 -10.59 1.21 -5.30
C TYR A 349 -9.25 0.54 -4.98
N SER A 350 -8.26 1.32 -4.51
CA SER A 350 -6.95 0.78 -4.13
C SER A 350 -6.92 0.51 -2.63
N MET A 351 -6.87 -0.77 -2.24
CA MET A 351 -6.73 -1.17 -0.85
C MET A 351 -5.33 -0.82 -0.34
N PRO A 352 -5.20 -0.18 0.84
CA PRO A 352 -3.90 0.07 1.43
C PRO A 352 -3.20 -1.23 1.82
N VAL A 353 -2.00 -1.46 1.30
CA VAL A 353 -1.17 -2.64 1.58
C VAL A 353 0.18 -2.22 2.17
N THR A 354 0.75 -3.07 3.01
CA THR A 354 2.03 -2.77 3.68
C THR A 354 3.22 -2.78 2.73
N ARG A 355 3.17 -3.61 1.68
CA ARG A 355 4.20 -3.78 0.64
C ARG A 355 3.68 -4.68 -0.48
N GLY A 356 4.47 -4.78 -1.57
CA GLY A 356 4.12 -5.59 -2.73
C GLY A 356 3.09 -4.93 -3.64
N ALA A 357 2.39 -5.76 -4.42
CA ALA A 357 1.35 -5.32 -5.33
C ALA A 357 0.17 -4.70 -4.57
N ALA A 358 -0.37 -3.61 -5.11
CA ALA A 358 -1.65 -3.07 -4.66
C ALA A 358 -2.77 -4.10 -4.86
N LEU A 359 -3.71 -4.16 -3.91
CA LEU A 359 -4.97 -4.87 -4.11
C LEU A 359 -5.99 -3.88 -4.68
N LEU A 360 -6.36 -4.08 -5.94
CA LEU A 360 -7.26 -3.22 -6.69
C LEU A 360 -8.62 -3.90 -6.81
N LEU A 361 -9.64 -3.30 -6.19
CA LEU A 361 -11.02 -3.70 -6.44
C LEU A 361 -11.49 -3.00 -7.71
N ASP A 362 -12.02 -3.76 -8.66
CA ASP A 362 -12.31 -3.29 -10.01
C ASP A 362 -13.77 -3.49 -10.40
N GLY A 363 -14.47 -2.37 -10.57
CA GLY A 363 -15.84 -2.31 -11.06
C GLY A 363 -15.99 -2.06 -12.55
N ASN A 364 -14.90 -1.86 -13.31
CA ASN A 364 -14.95 -1.55 -14.74
C ASN A 364 -15.61 -2.67 -15.53
N ARG A 365 -15.26 -3.93 -15.22
CA ARG A 365 -15.88 -5.09 -15.88
C ARG A 365 -17.41 -5.04 -15.80
N HIS A 366 -17.95 -4.74 -14.62
CA HIS A 366 -19.39 -4.63 -14.41
C HIS A 366 -19.98 -3.39 -15.08
N ALA A 367 -19.32 -2.23 -14.93
CA ALA A 367 -19.78 -0.95 -15.47
C ALA A 367 -19.79 -0.93 -17.01
N ASN A 368 -18.81 -1.57 -17.64
CA ASN A 368 -18.61 -1.58 -19.08
C ASN A 368 -19.24 -2.80 -19.77
N GLY A 369 -19.69 -3.80 -19.02
CA GLY A 369 -20.23 -5.05 -19.57
C GLY A 369 -19.18 -5.91 -20.26
N GLU A 370 -17.94 -5.89 -19.77
CA GLU A 370 -16.82 -6.60 -20.36
C GLU A 370 -16.89 -8.11 -20.09
N SER A 371 -16.46 -8.90 -21.07
CA SER A 371 -16.42 -10.36 -20.97
C SER A 371 -15.13 -10.89 -20.36
N PHE A 372 -14.11 -10.04 -20.19
CA PHE A 372 -12.81 -10.41 -19.66
C PHE A 372 -12.63 -9.88 -18.21
N THR A 373 -11.60 -10.39 -17.55
CA THR A 373 -11.10 -9.87 -16.27
C THR A 373 -9.64 -9.48 -16.47
N GLU A 374 -9.26 -8.31 -15.98
CA GLU A 374 -7.86 -7.96 -15.81
C GLU A 374 -7.36 -8.64 -14.53
N ILE A 375 -6.23 -9.35 -14.60
CA ILE A 375 -5.76 -10.14 -13.45
C ILE A 375 -4.74 -9.36 -12.63
N CYS A 376 -3.74 -8.80 -13.30
CA CYS A 376 -2.71 -7.97 -12.71
C CYS A 376 -2.01 -7.12 -13.77
N TYR A 377 -1.19 -6.18 -13.31
CA TYR A 377 -0.25 -5.47 -14.17
C TYR A 377 1.20 -5.62 -13.73
N PHE A 378 2.10 -5.76 -14.72
CA PHE A 378 3.54 -5.66 -14.52
C PHE A 378 4.02 -4.21 -14.74
N GLU A 379 4.98 -3.79 -13.92
CA GLU A 379 5.54 -2.44 -14.00
C GLU A 379 6.55 -2.26 -15.14
N THR A 380 6.62 -1.05 -15.69
CA THR A 380 7.74 -0.58 -16.51
C THR A 380 8.02 0.89 -16.24
N ASP A 381 9.29 1.30 -16.37
CA ASP A 381 9.69 2.72 -16.30
C ASP A 381 9.62 3.42 -17.65
N ASP A 382 9.53 2.64 -18.74
CA ASP A 382 9.52 3.15 -20.10
C ASP A 382 8.52 2.35 -20.92
N PHE A 383 7.34 2.95 -21.04
CA PHE A 383 6.22 2.40 -21.78
C PHE A 383 6.58 2.06 -23.24
N GLU A 384 7.30 2.93 -23.94
CA GLU A 384 7.61 2.72 -25.36
C GLU A 384 8.65 1.60 -25.52
N ALA A 385 9.64 1.54 -24.64
CA ALA A 385 10.61 0.44 -24.61
C ALA A 385 9.94 -0.91 -24.29
N ALA A 386 9.00 -0.94 -23.34
CA ALA A 386 8.23 -2.13 -23.00
C ALA A 386 7.37 -2.62 -24.17
N LEU A 387 6.67 -1.70 -24.86
CA LEU A 387 5.84 -2.04 -26.00
C LEU A 387 6.67 -2.54 -27.20
N ALA A 388 7.82 -1.92 -27.46
CA ALA A 388 8.75 -2.37 -28.50
C ALA A 388 9.31 -3.76 -28.18
N TYR A 389 9.79 -3.96 -26.95
CA TYR A 389 10.27 -5.26 -26.48
C TYR A 389 9.20 -6.35 -26.60
N ALA A 390 7.96 -6.07 -26.19
CA ALA A 390 6.87 -7.03 -26.29
C ALA A 390 6.65 -7.49 -27.75
N ARG A 391 6.66 -6.54 -28.70
CA ARG A 391 6.54 -6.84 -30.14
C ARG A 391 7.73 -7.64 -30.67
N GLU A 392 8.95 -7.32 -30.24
CA GLU A 392 10.16 -8.08 -30.62
C GLU A 392 10.14 -9.53 -30.11
N GLN A 393 9.57 -9.75 -28.92
CA GLN A 393 9.34 -11.10 -28.38
C GLN A 393 8.15 -11.83 -29.05
N GLY A 394 7.47 -11.19 -29.99
CA GLY A 394 6.36 -11.76 -30.75
C GLY A 394 5.00 -11.68 -30.04
N PHE A 395 4.84 -10.81 -29.04
CA PHE A 395 3.55 -10.53 -28.43
C PHE A 395 2.78 -9.47 -29.21
N GLU A 396 1.47 -9.67 -29.34
CA GLU A 396 0.55 -8.70 -29.93
C GLU A 396 -0.32 -8.06 -28.84
N PRO A 397 -0.40 -6.72 -28.78
CA PRO A 397 -1.30 -6.03 -27.87
C PRO A 397 -2.77 -6.43 -28.05
N ALA A 398 -3.42 -6.73 -26.94
CA ALA A 398 -4.84 -7.03 -26.83
C ALA A 398 -5.65 -5.74 -26.80
N GLY A 399 -5.78 -5.11 -27.97
CA GLY A 399 -6.40 -3.79 -28.14
C GLY A 399 -5.37 -2.68 -28.32
N GLU A 400 -5.86 -1.44 -28.40
CA GLU A 400 -5.00 -0.28 -28.61
C GLU A 400 -4.26 0.11 -27.31
N PRO A 401 -2.93 0.29 -27.35
CA PRO A 401 -2.17 0.79 -26.21
C PRO A 401 -2.68 2.17 -25.76
N ALA A 402 -3.00 2.31 -24.47
CA ALA A 402 -3.61 3.50 -23.89
C ALA A 402 -2.57 4.41 -23.22
N ARG A 403 -2.81 5.72 -23.31
CA ARG A 403 -1.96 6.75 -22.68
C ARG A 403 -2.86 7.76 -21.98
N PHE A 404 -2.85 7.72 -20.66
CA PHE A 404 -3.52 8.64 -19.75
C PHE A 404 -2.50 9.64 -19.17
N PRO A 405 -2.93 10.74 -18.51
CA PRO A 405 -2.02 11.70 -17.89
C PRO A 405 -1.07 11.08 -16.86
N ASP A 406 -1.56 10.13 -16.07
CA ASP A 406 -0.92 9.49 -14.93
C ASP A 406 -0.47 8.04 -15.21
N LEU A 407 -0.89 7.47 -16.33
CA LEU A 407 -0.64 6.07 -16.67
C LEU A 407 -0.42 5.90 -18.18
N SER A 408 0.39 4.94 -18.57
CA SER A 408 0.38 4.39 -19.94
C SER A 408 0.45 2.90 -19.87
N GLU A 409 -0.41 2.23 -20.63
CA GLU A 409 -0.60 0.79 -20.50
C GLU A 409 -0.92 0.10 -21.83
N PHE A 410 -0.61 -1.18 -21.89
CA PHE A 410 -1.09 -2.08 -22.93
C PHE A 410 -1.36 -3.45 -22.31
N ALA A 411 -2.34 -4.14 -22.85
CA ALA A 411 -2.67 -5.49 -22.41
C ALA A 411 -2.13 -6.52 -23.39
N LEU A 412 -1.83 -7.71 -22.91
CA LEU A 412 -1.52 -8.91 -23.68
C LEU A 412 -2.50 -10.01 -23.29
N LEU A 413 -2.72 -10.96 -24.20
CA LEU A 413 -3.35 -12.23 -23.88
C LEU A 413 -2.28 -13.30 -23.72
N ASP A 414 -2.33 -14.01 -22.60
CA ASP A 414 -1.52 -15.22 -22.43
C ASP A 414 -2.06 -16.37 -23.33
N PRO A 415 -1.39 -17.54 -23.38
CA PRO A 415 -1.82 -18.66 -24.21
C PRO A 415 -3.20 -19.24 -23.87
N ASP A 416 -3.74 -18.90 -22.71
CA ASP A 416 -5.02 -19.35 -22.18
C ASP A 416 -6.09 -18.25 -22.26
N GLY A 417 -5.74 -17.08 -22.80
CA GLY A 417 -6.63 -15.94 -22.98
C GLY A 417 -6.74 -15.03 -21.76
N ASN A 418 -5.90 -15.22 -20.74
CA ASN A 418 -5.84 -14.33 -19.59
C ASN A 418 -5.30 -12.97 -19.99
N ARG A 419 -5.96 -11.89 -19.56
CA ARG A 419 -5.55 -10.52 -19.88
C ARG A 419 -4.55 -10.01 -18.85
N ILE A 420 -3.34 -9.72 -19.32
CA ILE A 420 -2.20 -9.28 -18.53
C ILE A 420 -1.83 -7.86 -18.95
N VAL A 421 -1.78 -6.93 -18.01
CA VAL A 421 -1.49 -5.53 -18.29
C VAL A 421 -0.01 -5.22 -18.06
N ILE A 422 0.56 -4.35 -18.88
CA ILE A 422 1.89 -3.77 -18.69
C ILE A 422 1.67 -2.28 -18.54
N ALA A 423 2.11 -1.71 -17.43
CA ALA A 423 1.78 -0.35 -17.03
C ALA A 423 3.03 0.44 -16.61
N HIS A 424 3.11 1.67 -17.13
CA HIS A 424 4.00 2.71 -16.64
C HIS A 424 3.18 3.74 -15.88
N MET A 425 3.30 3.70 -14.55
CA MET A 425 2.76 4.75 -13.69
C MET A 425 3.64 5.99 -13.83
N LYS A 426 3.10 7.05 -14.42
CA LYS A 426 3.79 8.34 -14.50
C LYS A 426 3.75 8.94 -13.11
N GLY A 427 4.91 9.27 -12.54
CA GLY A 427 4.96 9.96 -11.25
C GLY A 427 4.04 11.19 -11.28
N THR A 428 3.40 11.51 -10.15
CA THR A 428 2.53 12.68 -9.99
C THR A 428 3.33 13.98 -10.07
N GLY A 429 3.84 14.29 -11.26
CA GLY A 429 4.21 15.63 -11.68
C GLY A 429 2.99 16.21 -12.35
N THR A 430 2.28 17.11 -11.65
CA THR A 430 1.39 18.06 -12.30
C THR A 430 2.22 18.90 -13.26
N GLU A 431 2.32 18.46 -14.52
CA GLU A 431 2.60 19.36 -15.62
C GLU A 431 1.35 20.23 -15.80
N GLU A 432 1.29 21.36 -15.10
CA GLU A 432 0.46 22.47 -15.55
C GLU A 432 1.00 22.90 -16.92
N SER A 433 0.20 22.66 -17.95
CA SER A 433 0.43 23.15 -19.30
C SER A 433 0.59 24.68 -19.29
N ALA A 434 1.62 25.13 -20.00
CA ALA A 434 2.06 26.51 -20.22
C ALA A 434 0.97 27.56 -20.53
#